data_AF-A0A6A5YIK3-F1
#
_entry.id   AF-A0A6A5YIK3-F1
#
_cell.length_a   1.000
_cell.length_b   1.000
_cell.length_c   1.000
_cell.angle_alpha   90.00
_cell.angle_beta   90.00
_cell.angle_gamma   90.00
#
_symmetry.space_group_name_H-M   'P 1'
#
loop_
_entity.id
_entity.type
_entity.pdbx_description
1 polymer ?
#
loop_
_entity_poly.entity_id
_entity_poly.type
_entity_poly.pdbx_seq_one_letter_code
_entity_poly.pdbx_strand_id
1 'polypeptide(L)'
;MPQLIWLVTGCSSGFGEQFVQSIINRGDKVIATARNLSKILHLQQTGAATLQLDITDAGQSLSSTINKAIAIYGRIDVLVNNAGFITIGSWADLSHEDWLAQFNTNLFGTIKLTRALLPHFTQRRSGTLAFISSLSGWIGHGYCGAYAASKFALEGAVEALRNETANLGIKTLIMEPGRFRTLLLSSNNLKASRSTESRPAEYEEKLEGLGKEDQRQPGDPKKFVEITIDVVREEGFAKGREVPFRLPLGIDCYDDVKSKCEETLRLLEEWKDVTTSTDFDD
;
A
#
# COMPACT_ATOMS: atom_id res chain seq x y z
N MET A 1 -5.97 17.38 19.69
CA MET A 1 -4.62 17.03 19.20
C MET A 1 -4.16 18.10 18.22
N PRO A 2 -2.85 18.37 18.10
CA PRO A 2 -2.34 19.32 17.13
C PRO A 2 -2.70 18.88 15.70
N GLN A 3 -2.84 19.87 14.81
CA GLN A 3 -3.07 19.64 13.38
C GLN A 3 -1.86 18.93 12.75
N LEU A 4 -2.09 17.83 12.05
CA LEU A 4 -1.07 17.08 11.31
C LEU A 4 -1.05 17.49 9.82
N ILE A 5 0.11 17.36 9.19
CA ILE A 5 0.30 17.55 7.75
C ILE A 5 0.57 16.21 7.08
N TRP A 6 -0.30 15.84 6.14
CA TRP A 6 -0.29 14.56 5.46
C TRP A 6 0.17 14.72 4.01
N LEU A 7 1.13 13.91 3.59
CA LEU A 7 1.47 13.71 2.18
C LEU A 7 0.85 12.39 1.73
N VAL A 8 -0.10 12.42 0.78
CA VAL A 8 -0.79 11.22 0.30
C VAL A 8 -0.48 11.00 -1.18
N THR A 9 -0.06 9.78 -1.50
CA THR A 9 0.28 9.38 -2.87
C THR A 9 -0.88 8.71 -3.59
N GLY A 10 -1.04 8.95 -4.90
CA GLY A 10 -2.07 8.28 -5.70
C GLY A 10 -3.50 8.74 -5.38
N CYS A 11 -3.73 10.05 -5.32
CA CYS A 11 -5.00 10.65 -4.91
C CYS A 11 -6.03 10.80 -6.02
N SER A 12 -5.79 10.27 -7.22
CA SER A 12 -6.71 10.43 -8.36
C SER A 12 -7.99 9.58 -8.29
N SER A 13 -8.05 8.64 -7.33
CA SER A 13 -9.20 7.74 -7.14
C SER A 13 -9.06 6.92 -5.85
N GLY A 14 -10.09 6.16 -5.49
CA GLY A 14 -10.01 5.08 -4.51
C GLY A 14 -9.65 5.57 -3.10
N PHE A 15 -8.80 4.82 -2.38
CA PHE A 15 -8.40 5.21 -1.02
C PHE A 15 -7.72 6.58 -0.98
N GLY A 16 -6.86 6.91 -1.96
CA GLY A 16 -6.12 8.18 -1.97
C GLY A 16 -7.04 9.40 -1.98
N GLU A 17 -8.09 9.38 -2.82
CA GLU A 17 -9.11 10.44 -2.83
C GLU A 17 -9.90 10.49 -1.51
N GLN A 18 -10.28 9.32 -0.98
CA GLN A 18 -10.99 9.23 0.31
C GLN A 18 -10.15 9.73 1.50
N PHE A 19 -8.84 9.48 1.50
CA PHE A 19 -7.91 10.03 2.49
C PHE A 19 -7.96 11.55 2.48
N VAL A 20 -7.90 12.18 1.30
CA VAL A 20 -7.92 13.65 1.20
C VAL A 20 -9.18 14.21 1.86
N GLN A 21 -10.35 13.68 1.51
CA GLN A 21 -11.60 14.16 2.08
C GLN A 21 -11.68 13.94 3.61
N SER A 22 -11.28 12.76 4.09
CA SER A 22 -11.41 12.38 5.50
C SER A 22 -10.42 13.13 6.39
N ILE A 23 -9.18 13.34 5.93
CA ILE A 23 -8.16 14.10 6.66
C ILE A 23 -8.57 15.58 6.78
N ILE A 24 -9.05 16.19 5.69
CA ILE A 24 -9.56 17.56 5.69
C ILE A 24 -10.73 17.71 6.66
N ASN A 25 -11.68 16.77 6.66
CA ASN A 25 -12.84 16.79 7.56
C ASN A 25 -12.46 16.69 9.04
N ARG A 26 -11.31 16.08 9.35
CA ARG A 26 -10.74 16.02 10.71
C ARG A 26 -9.92 17.25 11.09
N GLY A 27 -9.85 18.25 10.21
CA GLY A 27 -9.16 19.51 10.45
C GLY A 27 -7.64 19.45 10.24
N ASP A 28 -7.12 18.39 9.65
CA ASP A 28 -5.71 18.24 9.28
C ASP A 28 -5.42 18.88 7.90
N LYS A 29 -4.13 18.99 7.54
CA LYS A 29 -3.70 19.48 6.22
C LYS A 29 -3.28 18.31 5.33
N VAL A 30 -3.59 18.42 4.04
CA VAL A 30 -3.25 17.38 3.06
C VAL A 30 -2.52 17.98 1.86
N ILE A 31 -1.46 17.31 1.46
CA ILE A 31 -0.80 17.45 0.16
C ILE A 31 -1.17 16.21 -0.64
N ALA A 32 -2.17 16.35 -1.51
CA ALA A 32 -2.65 15.31 -2.40
C ALA A 32 -1.76 15.23 -3.64
N THR A 33 -1.30 14.02 -3.98
CA THR A 33 -0.40 13.85 -5.12
C THR A 33 -0.88 12.81 -6.13
N ALA A 34 -0.55 13.05 -7.39
CA ALA A 34 -0.81 12.13 -8.50
C ALA A 34 0.20 12.36 -9.63
N ARG A 35 0.39 11.34 -10.48
CA ARG A 35 1.23 11.44 -11.68
C ARG A 35 0.75 12.49 -12.66
N ASN A 36 -0.57 12.56 -12.84
CA ASN A 36 -1.23 13.57 -13.65
C ASN A 36 -1.98 14.54 -12.74
N LEU A 37 -1.48 15.77 -12.65
CA LEU A 37 -2.04 16.81 -11.79
C LEU A 37 -3.49 17.16 -12.14
N SER A 38 -3.88 17.12 -13.43
CA SER A 38 -5.23 17.50 -13.84
C SER A 38 -6.32 16.59 -13.27
N LYS A 39 -5.98 15.34 -12.93
CA LYS A 39 -6.90 14.38 -12.32
C LYS A 39 -7.19 14.63 -10.84
N ILE A 40 -6.49 15.57 -10.20
CA ILE A 40 -6.67 15.87 -8.78
C ILE A 40 -6.91 17.35 -8.49
N LEU A 41 -7.00 18.22 -9.51
CA LEU A 41 -7.24 19.66 -9.30
C LEU A 41 -8.56 19.93 -8.58
N HIS A 42 -9.58 19.08 -8.79
CA HIS A 42 -10.85 19.19 -8.07
C HIS A 42 -10.69 19.06 -6.55
N LEU A 43 -9.67 18.35 -6.07
CA LEU A 43 -9.39 18.20 -4.63
C LEU A 43 -8.98 19.51 -3.97
N GLN A 44 -8.52 20.52 -4.73
CA GLN A 44 -8.23 21.85 -4.18
C GLN A 44 -9.47 22.50 -3.56
N GLN A 45 -10.67 22.16 -4.06
CA GLN A 45 -11.94 22.66 -3.54
C GLN A 45 -12.21 22.20 -2.10
N THR A 46 -11.59 21.09 -1.67
CA THR A 46 -11.64 20.63 -0.27
C THR A 46 -10.72 21.44 0.66
N GLY A 47 -9.80 22.24 0.11
CA GLY A 47 -8.75 22.93 0.87
C GLY A 47 -7.42 22.16 0.93
N ALA A 48 -7.30 21.03 0.23
CA ALA A 48 -6.04 20.32 0.06
C ALA A 48 -5.08 21.06 -0.91
N ALA A 49 -3.78 20.99 -0.63
CA ALA A 49 -2.77 21.32 -1.63
C ALA A 49 -2.63 20.15 -2.61
N THR A 50 -2.40 20.43 -3.89
CA THR A 50 -2.18 19.40 -4.91
C THR A 50 -0.79 19.52 -5.50
N LEU A 51 -0.09 18.40 -5.66
CA LEU A 51 1.27 18.37 -6.21
C LEU A 51 1.42 17.22 -7.20
N GLN A 52 2.04 17.48 -8.35
CA GLN A 52 2.39 16.42 -9.29
C GLN A 52 3.54 15.59 -8.71
N LEU A 53 3.37 14.26 -8.68
CA LEU A 53 4.40 13.33 -8.23
C LEU A 53 4.23 12.00 -8.96
N ASP A 54 5.29 11.57 -9.64
CA ASP A 54 5.45 10.18 -10.06
C ASP A 54 6.49 9.50 -9.17
N ILE A 55 6.04 8.52 -8.38
CA ILE A 55 6.93 7.79 -7.47
C ILE A 55 7.98 6.95 -8.21
N THR A 56 7.81 6.73 -9.51
CA THR A 56 8.76 6.01 -10.34
C THR A 56 9.89 6.89 -10.89
N ASP A 57 9.84 8.21 -10.68
CA ASP A 57 10.87 9.16 -11.09
C ASP A 57 12.26 8.85 -10.48
N ALA A 58 13.30 9.42 -11.09
CA ALA A 58 14.65 9.37 -10.57
C ALA A 58 14.77 10.05 -9.20
N GLY A 59 15.71 9.58 -8.36
CA GLY A 59 15.86 10.03 -6.98
C GLY A 59 16.01 11.55 -6.81
N GLN A 60 16.73 12.23 -7.71
CA GLN A 60 16.90 13.68 -7.66
C GLN A 60 15.58 14.44 -7.90
N SER A 61 14.76 13.97 -8.85
CA SER A 61 13.42 14.54 -9.13
C SER A 61 12.49 14.36 -7.93
N LEU A 62 12.52 13.18 -7.31
CA LEU A 62 11.76 12.88 -6.10
C LEU A 62 12.18 13.77 -4.93
N SER A 63 13.47 13.93 -4.66
CA SER A 63 13.96 14.82 -3.59
C SER A 63 13.52 16.27 -3.80
N SER A 64 13.57 16.77 -5.05
CA SER A 64 13.07 18.12 -5.39
C SER A 64 11.57 18.25 -5.11
N THR A 65 10.78 17.25 -5.49
CA THR A 65 9.34 17.24 -5.27
C THR A 65 8.98 17.13 -3.78
N ILE A 66 9.73 16.33 -3.01
CA ILE A 66 9.57 16.25 -1.54
C ILE A 66 9.91 17.59 -0.88
N ASN A 67 10.97 18.28 -1.29
CA ASN A 67 11.29 19.60 -0.76
C ASN A 67 10.18 20.61 -1.04
N LYS A 68 9.57 20.57 -2.24
CA LYS A 68 8.39 21.37 -2.56
C LYS A 68 7.22 21.02 -1.66
N ALA A 69 6.94 19.73 -1.44
CA ALA A 69 5.87 19.28 -0.55
C ALA A 69 6.08 19.79 0.89
N ILE A 70 7.29 19.64 1.44
CA ILE A 70 7.65 20.15 2.76
C ILE A 70 7.44 21.67 2.84
N ALA A 71 7.83 22.43 1.80
CA ALA A 71 7.71 23.89 1.78
C ALA A 71 6.26 24.41 1.82
N ILE A 72 5.26 23.63 1.40
CA ILE A 72 3.85 24.07 1.36
C ILE A 72 3.34 24.42 2.77
N TYR A 73 3.65 23.57 3.76
CA TYR A 73 3.20 23.75 5.15
C TYR A 73 4.35 23.75 6.17
N GLY A 74 5.60 23.81 5.69
CA GLY A 74 6.83 23.84 6.47
C GLY A 74 7.32 22.49 7.00
N ARG A 75 6.49 21.44 6.95
CA ARG A 75 6.82 20.08 7.42
C ARG A 75 5.83 19.05 6.85
N ILE A 76 6.14 17.77 7.03
CA ILE A 76 5.22 16.64 6.80
C ILE A 76 5.22 15.79 8.06
N ASP A 77 4.06 15.48 8.63
CA ASP A 77 3.93 14.64 9.82
C ASP A 77 3.64 13.18 9.45
N VAL A 78 2.92 12.96 8.35
CA VAL A 78 2.51 11.64 7.90
C VAL A 78 2.72 11.49 6.39
N LEU A 79 3.34 10.39 5.97
CA LEU A 79 3.37 9.95 4.57
C LEU A 79 2.49 8.71 4.43
N VAL A 80 1.51 8.79 3.52
CA VAL A 80 0.68 7.65 3.10
C VAL A 80 1.18 7.17 1.73
N ASN A 81 1.92 6.08 1.74
CA ASN A 81 2.35 5.33 0.57
C ASN A 81 1.17 4.50 0.03
N ASN A 82 0.28 5.16 -0.72
CA ASN A 82 -0.94 4.58 -1.30
C ASN A 82 -0.83 4.36 -2.83
N ALA A 83 0.02 5.12 -3.53
CA ALA A 83 0.16 4.97 -4.97
C ALA A 83 0.55 3.53 -5.36
N GLY A 84 -0.24 2.93 -6.24
CA GLY A 84 -0.03 1.58 -6.73
C GLY A 84 -1.07 1.21 -7.78
N PHE A 85 -0.81 0.13 -8.49
CA PHE A 85 -1.75 -0.46 -9.43
C PHE A 85 -1.64 -1.98 -9.39
N ILE A 86 -2.52 -2.67 -10.12
CA ILE A 86 -2.53 -4.12 -10.25
C ILE A 86 -2.44 -4.53 -11.73
N THR A 87 -1.49 -5.39 -12.04
CA THR A 87 -1.51 -6.21 -13.26
C THR A 87 -2.02 -7.60 -12.91
N ILE A 88 -2.99 -8.08 -13.70
CA ILE A 88 -3.47 -9.47 -13.67
C ILE A 88 -3.08 -10.19 -14.96
N GLY A 89 -2.81 -11.48 -14.84
CA GLY A 89 -2.39 -12.34 -15.94
C GLY A 89 -1.89 -13.68 -15.38
N SER A 90 -2.01 -14.74 -16.16
CA SER A 90 -1.35 -15.99 -15.78
C SER A 90 0.17 -15.81 -15.79
N TRP A 91 0.91 -16.68 -15.08
CA TRP A 91 2.38 -16.64 -15.12
C TRP A 91 2.95 -16.75 -16.53
N ALA A 92 2.29 -17.52 -17.40
CA ALA A 92 2.68 -17.69 -18.79
C ALA A 92 2.33 -16.47 -19.68
N ASP A 93 1.45 -15.57 -19.23
CA ASP A 93 1.02 -14.38 -20.00
C ASP A 93 1.69 -13.09 -19.56
N LEU A 94 2.06 -13.00 -18.28
CA LEU A 94 2.70 -11.81 -17.75
C LEU A 94 4.08 -11.64 -18.40
N SER A 95 4.20 -10.59 -19.21
CA SER A 95 5.47 -10.22 -19.83
C SER A 95 6.49 -9.77 -18.78
N HIS A 96 7.77 -9.81 -19.11
CA HIS A 96 8.80 -9.27 -18.22
C HIS A 96 8.52 -7.80 -17.85
N GLU A 97 8.00 -7.01 -18.79
CA GLU A 97 7.63 -5.63 -18.64
C GLU A 97 6.45 -5.43 -17.66
N ASP A 98 5.50 -6.37 -17.63
CA ASP A 98 4.41 -6.38 -16.66
C ASP A 98 4.94 -6.52 -15.23
N TRP A 99 5.86 -7.46 -15.01
CA TRP A 99 6.54 -7.64 -13.72
C TRP A 99 7.35 -6.41 -13.34
N LEU A 100 8.17 -5.89 -14.25
CA LEU A 100 8.96 -4.68 -14.00
C LEU A 100 8.08 -3.48 -13.65
N ALA A 101 7.01 -3.23 -14.40
CA ALA A 101 6.12 -2.11 -14.13
C ALA A 101 5.46 -2.24 -12.75
N GLN A 102 5.01 -3.45 -12.40
CA GLN A 102 4.38 -3.75 -11.12
C GLN A 102 5.31 -3.49 -9.94
N PHE A 103 6.55 -3.95 -10.03
CA PHE A 103 7.60 -3.72 -9.03
C PHE A 103 8.05 -2.26 -8.98
N ASN A 104 8.25 -1.63 -10.14
CA ASN A 104 8.72 -0.25 -10.24
C ASN A 104 7.80 0.73 -9.53
N THR A 105 6.47 0.52 -9.61
CA THR A 105 5.53 1.37 -8.88
C THR A 105 5.33 0.90 -7.45
N ASN A 106 4.87 -0.33 -7.22
CA ASN A 106 4.38 -0.74 -5.90
C ASN A 106 5.52 -0.94 -4.87
N LEU A 107 6.73 -1.30 -5.34
CA LEU A 107 7.89 -1.54 -4.48
C LEU A 107 8.91 -0.41 -4.60
N PHE A 108 9.59 -0.30 -5.73
CA PHE A 108 10.74 0.59 -5.86
C PHE A 108 10.35 2.06 -5.79
N GLY A 109 9.21 2.45 -6.35
CA GLY A 109 8.71 3.81 -6.25
C GLY A 109 8.40 4.20 -4.81
N THR A 110 7.70 3.32 -4.09
CA THR A 110 7.42 3.45 -2.66
C THR A 110 8.70 3.58 -1.82
N ILE A 111 9.70 2.74 -2.07
CA ILE A 111 11.01 2.78 -1.40
C ILE A 111 11.73 4.10 -1.70
N LYS A 112 11.81 4.51 -2.98
CA LYS A 112 12.50 5.75 -3.37
C LYS A 112 11.87 6.97 -2.73
N LEU A 113 10.54 7.07 -2.74
CA LEU A 113 9.83 8.18 -2.11
C LEU A 113 10.07 8.22 -0.59
N THR A 114 9.92 7.06 0.07
CA THR A 114 10.16 6.95 1.51
C THR A 114 11.57 7.37 1.87
N ARG A 115 12.58 6.89 1.12
CA ARG A 115 13.98 7.27 1.30
C ARG A 115 14.22 8.77 1.11
N ALA A 116 13.53 9.41 0.16
CA ALA A 116 13.65 10.84 -0.08
C ALA A 116 13.08 11.69 1.07
N LEU A 117 12.01 11.22 1.73
CA LEU A 117 11.42 11.91 2.89
C LEU A 117 12.08 11.55 4.22
N LEU A 118 12.71 10.37 4.34
CA LEU A 118 13.24 9.85 5.60
C LEU A 118 14.18 10.82 6.35
N PRO A 119 15.10 11.57 5.70
CA PRO A 119 15.92 12.56 6.40
C PRO A 119 15.11 13.62 7.16
N HIS A 120 13.95 14.04 6.61
CA HIS A 120 13.05 14.99 7.27
C HIS A 120 12.49 14.42 8.58
N PHE A 121 12.11 13.14 8.59
CA PHE A 121 11.59 12.48 9.79
C PHE A 121 12.69 12.20 10.81
N THR A 122 13.86 11.73 10.34
CA THR A 122 15.02 11.45 11.20
C THR A 122 15.52 12.70 11.90
N GLN A 123 15.65 13.83 11.20
CA GLN A 123 16.08 15.09 11.80
C GLN A 123 15.10 15.58 12.90
N ARG A 124 13.80 15.40 12.67
CA ARG A 124 12.76 15.78 13.62
C ARG A 124 12.53 14.77 14.74
N ARG A 125 13.08 13.56 14.60
CA ARG A 125 12.81 12.40 15.45
C ARG A 125 11.31 12.13 15.64
N SER A 126 10.54 12.39 14.58
CA SER A 126 9.08 12.29 14.59
C SER A 126 8.56 12.11 13.16
N GLY A 127 7.58 11.24 12.98
CA GLY A 127 6.85 11.10 11.73
C GLY A 127 6.14 9.75 11.68
N THR A 128 5.13 9.63 10.82
CA THR A 128 4.44 8.36 10.57
C THR A 128 4.50 7.98 9.10
N LEU A 129 4.95 6.76 8.81
CA LEU A 129 4.97 6.15 7.50
C LEU A 129 3.85 5.10 7.46
N ALA A 130 2.77 5.38 6.73
CA ALA A 130 1.69 4.43 6.50
C ALA A 130 1.80 3.84 5.09
N PHE A 131 2.03 2.54 5.00
CA PHE A 131 2.11 1.80 3.76
C PHE A 131 0.79 1.08 3.49
N ILE A 132 0.15 1.37 2.36
CA ILE A 132 -1.03 0.63 1.94
C ILE A 132 -0.56 -0.62 1.20
N SER A 133 -0.49 -1.74 1.92
CA SER A 133 -0.18 -3.05 1.37
C SER A 133 -1.45 -3.70 0.79
N SER A 134 -1.69 -4.97 1.07
CA SER A 134 -2.84 -5.75 0.64
C SER A 134 -2.84 -7.08 1.40
N LEU A 135 -3.99 -7.75 1.47
CA LEU A 135 -4.05 -9.20 1.69
C LEU A 135 -3.03 -9.97 0.82
N SER A 136 -2.73 -9.50 -0.38
CA SER A 136 -1.72 -10.13 -1.26
C SER A 136 -0.27 -10.00 -0.77
N GLY A 137 -0.01 -9.34 0.38
CA GLY A 137 1.26 -9.44 1.10
C GLY A 137 1.40 -10.71 1.94
N TRP A 138 0.30 -11.43 2.16
CA TRP A 138 0.26 -12.71 2.88
C TRP A 138 0.04 -13.91 1.97
N ILE A 139 -0.70 -13.74 0.87
CA ILE A 139 -1.14 -14.84 0.00
C ILE A 139 -1.02 -14.46 -1.48
N GLY A 140 -0.47 -15.38 -2.27
CA GLY A 140 -0.43 -15.27 -3.73
C GLY A 140 -1.67 -15.87 -4.37
N HIS A 141 -2.68 -15.05 -4.66
CA HIS A 141 -3.82 -15.51 -5.47
C HIS A 141 -3.39 -15.75 -6.92
N GLY A 142 -3.95 -16.80 -7.53
CA GLY A 142 -3.74 -17.09 -8.95
C GLY A 142 -4.07 -15.87 -9.81
N TYR A 143 -3.32 -15.71 -10.90
CA TYR A 143 -3.40 -14.58 -11.84
C TYR A 143 -2.98 -13.21 -11.30
N CYS A 144 -2.60 -13.10 -10.02
CA CYS A 144 -2.10 -11.86 -9.41
C CYS A 144 -0.60 -11.96 -9.06
N GLY A 145 0.16 -12.82 -9.75
CA GLY A 145 1.54 -13.18 -9.38
C GLY A 145 2.48 -11.98 -9.20
N ALA A 146 2.53 -11.08 -10.19
CA ALA A 146 3.34 -9.87 -10.12
C ALA A 146 2.92 -8.93 -8.99
N TYR A 147 1.60 -8.76 -8.80
CA TYR A 147 1.06 -7.89 -7.77
C TYR A 147 1.37 -8.43 -6.37
N ALA A 148 1.05 -9.70 -6.11
CA ALA A 148 1.35 -10.36 -4.84
C ALA A 148 2.84 -10.30 -4.54
N ALA A 149 3.70 -10.71 -5.48
CA ALA A 149 5.15 -10.64 -5.29
C ALA A 149 5.63 -9.24 -4.91
N SER A 150 5.09 -8.19 -5.53
CA SER A 150 5.42 -6.80 -5.18
C SER A 150 4.97 -6.40 -3.76
N LYS A 151 3.85 -6.94 -3.27
CA LYS A 151 3.32 -6.66 -1.93
C LYS A 151 4.06 -7.45 -0.84
N PHE A 152 4.35 -8.73 -1.07
CA PHE A 152 5.25 -9.51 -0.20
C PHE A 152 6.62 -8.81 -0.05
N ALA A 153 7.22 -8.40 -1.17
CA ALA A 153 8.51 -7.72 -1.15
C ALA A 153 8.44 -6.37 -0.43
N LEU A 154 7.32 -5.63 -0.59
CA LEU A 154 7.12 -4.36 0.10
C LEU A 154 7.06 -4.56 1.61
N GLU A 155 6.30 -5.55 2.09
CA GLU A 155 6.16 -5.79 3.52
C GLU A 155 7.49 -6.21 4.17
N GLY A 156 8.26 -7.10 3.51
CA GLY A 156 9.59 -7.46 3.98
C GLY A 156 10.54 -6.26 4.06
N ALA A 157 10.53 -5.40 3.05
CA ALA A 157 11.34 -4.17 3.04
C ALA A 157 10.91 -3.17 4.13
N VAL A 158 9.61 -3.02 4.37
CA VAL A 158 9.07 -2.10 5.37
C VAL A 158 9.29 -2.62 6.80
N GLU A 159 9.30 -3.94 7.01
CA GLU A 159 9.66 -4.54 8.29
C GLU A 159 11.11 -4.22 8.68
N ALA A 160 12.04 -4.37 7.74
CA ALA A 160 13.42 -3.96 7.94
C ALA A 160 13.52 -2.46 8.27
N LEU A 161 12.83 -1.60 7.51
CA LEU A 161 12.79 -0.15 7.77
C LEU A 161 12.28 0.18 9.18
N ARG A 162 11.24 -0.51 9.68
CA ARG A 162 10.74 -0.30 11.04
C ARG A 162 11.82 -0.59 12.07
N ASN A 163 12.53 -1.71 11.92
CA ASN A 163 13.57 -2.11 12.86
C ASN A 163 14.74 -1.10 12.90
N GLU A 164 15.03 -0.45 11.76
CA GLU A 164 16.04 0.62 11.68
C GLU A 164 15.59 1.95 12.31
N THR A 165 14.29 2.26 12.24
CA THR A 165 13.78 3.63 12.48
C THR A 165 12.96 3.82 13.76
N ALA A 166 12.51 2.73 14.41
CA ALA A 166 11.66 2.80 15.60
C ALA A 166 12.28 3.64 16.74
N ASN A 167 13.58 3.46 17.01
CA ASN A 167 14.32 4.20 18.04
C ASN A 167 14.58 5.67 17.69
N LEU A 168 14.19 6.10 16.48
CA LEU A 168 14.27 7.48 16.02
C LEU A 168 12.94 8.23 16.20
N GLY A 169 11.92 7.61 16.83
CA GLY A 169 10.60 8.23 17.01
C GLY A 169 9.74 8.25 15.74
N ILE A 170 10.13 7.44 14.74
CA ILE A 170 9.38 7.28 13.49
C ILE A 170 8.48 6.06 13.63
N LYS A 171 7.17 6.26 13.42
CA LYS A 171 6.18 5.18 13.42
C LYS A 171 6.05 4.65 12.00
N THR A 172 6.01 3.32 11.87
CA THR A 172 5.84 2.63 10.60
C THR A 172 4.65 1.70 10.72
N LEU A 173 3.72 1.79 9.78
CA LEU A 173 2.46 1.06 9.76
C LEU A 173 2.27 0.42 8.38
N ILE A 174 1.83 -0.84 8.36
CA ILE A 174 1.37 -1.54 7.16
C ILE A 174 -0.13 -1.76 7.30
N MET A 175 -0.90 -1.13 6.43
CA MET A 175 -2.35 -1.30 6.35
C MET A 175 -2.66 -2.30 5.24
N GLU A 176 -3.34 -3.39 5.56
CA GLU A 176 -3.53 -4.54 4.67
C GLU A 176 -5.01 -4.70 4.31
N PRO A 177 -5.50 -3.98 3.28
CA PRO A 177 -6.87 -4.15 2.82
C PRO A 177 -7.05 -5.49 2.11
N GLY A 178 -8.17 -6.15 2.38
CA GLY A 178 -8.77 -7.17 1.51
C GLY A 178 -9.38 -6.54 0.24
N ARG A 179 -10.52 -7.07 -0.23
CA ARG A 179 -11.25 -6.56 -1.38
C ARG A 179 -12.13 -5.37 -0.98
N PHE A 180 -11.78 -4.17 -1.43
CA PHE A 180 -12.54 -2.93 -1.20
C PHE A 180 -13.06 -2.34 -2.51
N ARG A 181 -14.22 -1.66 -2.45
CA ARG A 181 -14.85 -0.94 -3.58
C ARG A 181 -14.09 0.31 -3.95
N THR A 182 -12.88 0.13 -4.44
CA THR A 182 -12.04 1.18 -5.02
C THR A 182 -12.05 1.03 -6.53
N LEU A 183 -11.50 2.03 -7.25
CA LEU A 183 -11.29 1.92 -8.69
C LEU A 183 -10.03 1.09 -9.03
N LEU A 184 -9.44 0.33 -8.09
CA LEU A 184 -8.26 -0.50 -8.34
C LEU A 184 -8.52 -1.54 -9.44
N LEU A 185 -9.71 -2.12 -9.49
CA LEU A 185 -10.13 -3.08 -10.52
C LEU A 185 -10.77 -2.42 -11.75
N SER A 186 -10.92 -1.09 -11.76
CA SER A 186 -11.42 -0.38 -12.93
C SER A 186 -10.45 -0.49 -14.10
N SER A 187 -10.95 -0.38 -15.33
CA SER A 187 -10.15 -0.49 -16.56
C SER A 187 -8.97 0.49 -16.67
N ASN A 188 -8.97 1.57 -15.89
CA ASN A 188 -7.88 2.54 -15.85
C ASN A 188 -6.71 2.14 -14.94
N ASN A 189 -6.95 1.26 -13.96
CA ASN A 189 -5.95 0.87 -12.94
C ASN A 189 -5.61 -0.62 -12.99
N LEU A 190 -6.53 -1.45 -13.49
CA LEU A 190 -6.34 -2.86 -13.77
C LEU A 190 -5.71 -3.03 -15.15
N LYS A 191 -4.52 -3.62 -15.19
CA LYS A 191 -3.87 -4.01 -16.44
C LYS A 191 -4.06 -5.51 -16.61
N ALA A 192 -4.77 -5.92 -17.65
CA ALA A 192 -4.91 -7.35 -17.97
C ALA A 192 -3.94 -7.71 -19.08
N SER A 193 -2.99 -8.60 -18.78
CA SER A 193 -2.11 -9.19 -19.79
C SER A 193 -2.77 -10.47 -20.33
N ARG A 194 -2.94 -10.57 -21.64
CA ARG A 194 -3.63 -11.67 -22.32
C ARG A 194 -2.71 -12.26 -23.38
N SER A 195 -2.70 -13.59 -23.48
CA SER A 195 -2.03 -14.29 -24.58
C SER A 195 -2.68 -13.96 -25.93
N THR A 196 -1.89 -14.02 -26.99
CA THR A 196 -2.38 -14.07 -28.38
C THR A 196 -2.72 -15.49 -28.83
N GLU A 197 -2.36 -16.51 -28.05
CA GLU A 197 -2.62 -17.92 -28.34
C GLU A 197 -3.93 -18.40 -27.71
N SER A 198 -4.62 -19.31 -28.39
CA SER A 198 -5.86 -19.92 -27.90
C SER A 198 -5.64 -20.64 -26.56
N ARG A 199 -6.51 -20.38 -25.59
CA ARG A 199 -6.48 -21.02 -24.27
C ARG A 199 -7.79 -21.72 -23.94
N PRO A 200 -7.77 -22.70 -23.03
CA PRO A 200 -9.00 -23.23 -22.48
C PRO A 200 -9.84 -22.10 -21.86
N ALA A 201 -11.14 -22.11 -22.14
CA ALA A 201 -12.08 -21.04 -21.73
C ALA A 201 -12.03 -20.75 -20.21
N GLU A 202 -11.73 -21.76 -19.39
CA GLU A 202 -11.59 -21.64 -17.93
C GLU A 202 -10.52 -20.61 -17.50
N TYR A 203 -9.44 -20.44 -18.27
CA TYR A 203 -8.39 -19.45 -17.98
C TYR A 203 -8.87 -18.03 -18.26
N GLU A 204 -9.58 -17.85 -19.37
CA GLU A 204 -10.14 -16.55 -19.75
C GLU A 204 -11.25 -16.15 -18.80
N GLU A 205 -12.13 -17.08 -18.43
CA GLU A 205 -13.24 -16.83 -17.51
C GLU A 205 -12.75 -16.37 -16.13
N LYS A 206 -11.69 -16.98 -15.59
CA LYS A 206 -11.09 -16.55 -14.31
C LYS A 206 -10.50 -15.15 -14.38
N LEU A 207 -9.76 -14.82 -15.46
CA LEU A 207 -9.21 -13.48 -15.66
C LEU A 207 -10.30 -12.43 -15.82
N GLU A 208 -11.36 -12.73 -16.56
CA GLU A 208 -12.52 -11.85 -16.68
C GLU A 208 -13.28 -11.70 -15.36
N GLY A 209 -13.38 -12.77 -14.57
CA GLY A 209 -14.01 -12.78 -13.26
C GLY A 209 -13.43 -11.70 -12.34
N LEU A 210 -12.10 -11.56 -12.31
CA LEU A 210 -11.41 -10.54 -11.52
C LEU A 210 -11.81 -9.11 -11.92
N GLY A 211 -11.95 -8.82 -13.22
CA GLY A 211 -12.44 -7.53 -13.69
C GLY A 211 -13.93 -7.29 -13.35
N LYS A 212 -14.75 -8.35 -13.36
CA LYS A 212 -16.19 -8.30 -13.02
C LYS A 212 -16.45 -8.06 -11.52
N GLU A 213 -15.42 -8.12 -10.67
CA GLU A 213 -15.50 -7.76 -9.25
C GLU A 213 -15.46 -6.25 -8.99
N ASP A 214 -15.14 -5.41 -9.99
CA ASP A 214 -15.11 -3.96 -9.80
C ASP A 214 -16.46 -3.44 -9.27
N GLN A 215 -16.39 -2.60 -8.25
CA GLN A 215 -17.52 -2.08 -7.46
C GLN A 215 -18.40 -3.13 -6.73
N ARG A 216 -18.08 -4.42 -6.81
CA ARG A 216 -18.83 -5.49 -6.11
C ARG A 216 -18.13 -6.02 -4.85
N GLN A 217 -16.91 -5.54 -4.59
CA GLN A 217 -16.12 -5.95 -3.44
C GLN A 217 -16.85 -5.64 -2.11
N PRO A 218 -16.61 -6.39 -1.02
CA PRO A 218 -17.34 -6.20 0.24
C PRO A 218 -16.86 -4.97 1.04
N GLY A 219 -15.59 -4.58 0.92
CA GLY A 219 -14.99 -3.53 1.74
C GLY A 219 -15.43 -2.12 1.36
N ASP A 220 -15.65 -1.27 2.37
CA ASP A 220 -15.98 0.14 2.26
C ASP A 220 -14.71 1.02 2.38
N PRO A 221 -14.30 1.74 1.31
CA PRO A 221 -13.10 2.56 1.34
C PRO A 221 -13.07 3.64 2.40
N LYS A 222 -14.24 4.22 2.73
CA LYS A 222 -14.33 5.24 3.77
C LYS A 222 -13.98 4.64 5.12
N LYS A 223 -14.51 3.47 5.46
CA LYS A 223 -14.19 2.78 6.73
C LYS A 223 -12.71 2.46 6.85
N PHE A 224 -12.08 1.96 5.77
CA PHE A 224 -10.63 1.69 5.76
C PHE A 224 -9.81 2.95 6.04
N VAL A 225 -10.15 4.06 5.37
CA VAL A 225 -9.48 5.35 5.54
C VAL A 225 -9.67 5.89 6.95
N GLU A 226 -10.90 5.89 7.49
CA GLU A 226 -11.18 6.38 8.85
C GLU A 226 -10.42 5.57 9.90
N ILE A 227 -10.35 4.23 9.76
CA ILE A 227 -9.54 3.37 10.64
C ILE A 227 -8.06 3.71 10.50
N THR A 228 -7.55 3.93 9.28
CA THR A 228 -6.15 4.29 9.08
C THR A 228 -5.81 5.61 9.77
N ILE A 229 -6.68 6.62 9.65
CA ILE A 229 -6.46 7.93 10.29
C ILE A 229 -6.55 7.80 11.81
N ASP A 230 -7.51 7.01 12.33
CA ASP A 230 -7.62 6.68 13.76
C ASP A 230 -6.33 6.06 14.29
N VAL A 231 -5.76 5.09 13.57
CA VAL A 231 -4.52 4.41 13.94
C VAL A 231 -3.34 5.38 13.98
N VAL A 232 -3.17 6.22 12.96
CA VAL A 232 -2.09 7.21 12.92
C VAL A 232 -2.23 8.26 14.03
N ARG A 233 -3.46 8.68 14.33
CA ARG A 233 -3.76 9.70 15.36
C ARG A 233 -3.93 9.10 16.75
N GLU A 234 -3.94 7.78 16.90
CA GLU A 234 -4.25 7.06 18.15
C GLU A 234 -5.59 7.51 18.77
N GLU A 235 -6.58 7.78 17.92
CA GLU A 235 -7.95 8.16 18.29
C GLU A 235 -8.96 7.13 17.80
N GLY A 236 -10.25 7.39 18.08
CA GLY A 236 -11.36 6.52 17.62
C GLY A 236 -11.11 5.04 17.95
N PHE A 237 -11.02 4.19 16.92
CA PHE A 237 -10.78 2.75 17.07
C PHE A 237 -9.43 2.39 17.70
N ALA A 238 -8.43 3.26 17.61
CA ALA A 238 -7.09 3.04 18.16
C ALA A 238 -6.88 3.66 19.55
N LYS A 239 -7.88 4.41 20.06
CA LYS A 239 -7.77 5.09 21.36
C LYS A 239 -7.49 4.10 22.48
N GLY A 240 -6.37 4.29 23.18
CA GLY A 240 -5.96 3.47 24.33
C GLY A 240 -5.51 2.05 23.96
N ARG A 241 -5.17 1.81 22.70
CA ARG A 241 -4.65 0.53 22.21
C ARG A 241 -3.21 0.70 21.74
N GLU A 242 -2.41 -0.35 21.90
CA GLU A 242 -1.14 -0.43 21.20
C GLU A 242 -1.41 -0.57 19.69
N VAL A 243 -0.83 0.33 18.91
CA VAL A 243 -0.97 0.30 17.45
C VAL A 243 -0.07 -0.79 16.88
N PRO A 244 -0.62 -1.80 16.19
CA PRO A 244 0.19 -2.88 15.63
C PRO A 244 0.97 -2.40 14.41
N PHE A 245 2.08 -3.09 14.11
CA PHE A 245 2.87 -2.83 12.90
C PHE A 245 2.09 -3.14 11.61
N ARG A 246 1.33 -4.24 11.61
CA ARG A 246 0.48 -4.70 10.51
C ARG A 246 -0.99 -4.68 10.94
N LEU A 247 -1.88 -4.22 10.08
CA LEU A 247 -3.33 -4.26 10.34
C LEU A 247 -4.11 -4.77 9.11
N PRO A 248 -4.41 -6.08 9.08
CA PRO A 248 -5.40 -6.69 8.19
C PRO A 248 -6.78 -6.07 8.39
N LEU A 249 -7.43 -5.64 7.30
CA LEU A 249 -8.77 -5.05 7.32
C LEU A 249 -9.65 -5.67 6.23
N GLY A 250 -10.77 -6.24 6.64
CA GLY A 250 -11.71 -6.97 5.78
C GLY A 250 -11.95 -8.38 6.32
N ILE A 251 -13.15 -8.91 6.15
CA ILE A 251 -13.48 -10.28 6.59
C ILE A 251 -12.69 -11.32 5.79
N ASP A 252 -12.56 -11.09 4.49
CA ASP A 252 -11.70 -11.86 3.59
C ASP A 252 -10.24 -11.80 4.03
N CYS A 253 -9.76 -10.62 4.41
CA CYS A 253 -8.40 -10.47 4.92
C CYS A 253 -8.19 -11.23 6.24
N TYR A 254 -9.15 -11.17 7.17
CA TYR A 254 -9.09 -11.92 8.42
C TYR A 254 -9.05 -13.44 8.19
N ASP A 255 -10.00 -13.96 7.40
CA ASP A 255 -10.14 -15.40 7.18
C ASP A 255 -8.90 -15.98 6.47
N ASP A 256 -8.46 -15.33 5.39
CA ASP A 256 -7.35 -15.80 4.58
C ASP A 256 -6.01 -15.71 5.34
N VAL A 257 -5.71 -14.58 6.01
CA VAL A 257 -4.48 -14.44 6.81
C VAL A 257 -4.46 -15.44 7.96
N LYS A 258 -5.58 -15.61 8.67
CA LYS A 258 -5.68 -16.59 9.75
C LYS A 258 -5.42 -18.01 9.24
N SER A 259 -6.06 -18.40 8.14
CA SER A 259 -5.85 -19.71 7.53
C SER A 259 -4.39 -19.91 7.13
N LYS A 260 -3.72 -18.89 6.57
CA LYS A 260 -2.31 -18.99 6.18
C LYS A 260 -1.38 -19.18 7.38
N CYS A 261 -1.63 -18.46 8.47
CA CYS A 261 -0.88 -18.60 9.70
C CYS A 261 -1.05 -19.99 10.32
N GLU A 262 -2.28 -20.49 10.39
CA GLU A 262 -2.57 -21.84 10.92
C GLU A 262 -1.94 -22.95 10.08
N GLU A 263 -1.96 -22.82 8.75
CA GLU A 263 -1.26 -23.73 7.83
C GLU A 263 0.24 -23.73 8.08
N THR A 264 0.84 -22.54 8.22
CA THR A 264 2.29 -22.39 8.45
C THR A 264 2.71 -23.01 9.78
N LEU A 265 1.96 -22.76 10.85
CA LEU A 265 2.24 -23.36 12.16
C LEU A 265 2.10 -24.89 12.14
N ARG A 266 1.09 -25.41 11.42
CA ARG A 266 0.91 -26.86 11.27
C ARG A 266 2.09 -27.50 10.55
N LEU A 267 2.56 -26.88 9.46
CA LEU A 267 3.72 -27.35 8.71
C LEU A 267 4.96 -27.42 9.60
N LEU A 268 5.22 -26.36 10.39
CA LEU A 268 6.39 -26.31 11.28
C LEU A 268 6.37 -27.42 12.34
N GLU A 269 5.20 -27.75 12.88
CA GLU A 269 5.09 -28.83 13.88
C GLU A 269 5.14 -30.22 13.22
N GLU A 270 4.49 -30.41 12.07
CA GLU A 270 4.51 -31.68 11.33
C GLU A 270 5.91 -32.04 10.83
N TRP A 271 6.70 -31.04 10.42
CA TRP A 271 8.06 -31.21 9.91
C TRP A 271 9.14 -30.79 10.91
N LYS A 272 8.84 -30.78 12.21
CA LYS A 272 9.75 -30.24 13.23
C LYS A 272 11.06 -31.01 13.32
N ASP A 273 10.98 -32.33 13.26
CA ASP A 273 12.15 -33.23 13.28
C ASP A 273 13.11 -32.90 12.14
N VAL A 274 12.60 -32.58 10.94
CA VAL A 274 13.42 -32.18 9.78
C VAL A 274 13.86 -30.72 9.84
N THR A 275 12.94 -29.80 10.16
CA THR A 275 13.19 -28.35 10.16
C THR A 275 14.23 -27.94 11.20
N THR A 276 14.43 -28.76 12.23
CA THR A 276 15.39 -28.51 13.32
C THR A 276 16.65 -29.38 13.25
N SER A 277 16.79 -30.29 12.27
CA SER A 277 17.91 -31.26 12.22
C SER A 277 19.13 -30.81 11.44
N THR A 278 19.25 -29.52 11.10
CA THR A 278 20.37 -29.02 10.25
C THR A 278 21.39 -28.19 11.02
N ASP A 279 21.23 -28.08 12.34
CA ASP A 279 22.27 -27.52 13.19
C ASP A 279 23.48 -28.46 13.24
N PHE A 280 24.64 -27.96 13.66
CA PHE A 280 25.81 -28.81 13.84
C PHE A 280 25.53 -29.85 14.93
N ASP A 281 25.79 -31.12 14.62
CA ASP A 281 26.07 -32.13 15.64
C ASP A 281 27.45 -31.76 16.23
N ASP A 282 27.52 -31.41 17.52
CA ASP A 282 28.73 -30.93 18.22
C ASP A 282 30.09 -31.53 17.75
#